data_AF-A0A8A1MEB2-F1
#
_entry.id   AF-A0A8A1MEB2-F1
#
_cell.length_a   1.000
_cell.length_b   1.000
_cell.length_c   1.000
_cell.angle_alpha   90.00
_cell.angle_beta   90.00
_cell.angle_gamma   90.00
#
_symmetry.space_group_name_H-M   'P 1'
#
loop_
_entity.id
_entity.type
_entity.pdbx_description
1 polymer ?
#
loop_
_entity_poly.entity_id
_entity_poly.type
_entity_poly.pdbx_seq_one_letter_code
_entity_poly.pdbx_strand_id
1 'polypeptide(L)'
;MATNIESYTHRIGRTGRAGKSGIAITFLGNEDSDVLYDLKQMLMKSSISRVPEELRKHEAAQSKPVRGGSASQKKIEESSGFAGKGGGAGW
;
A
#
# COMPACT_ATOMS: atom_id res chain seq x y z
N MET A 1 -12.40 -7.77 -9.11
CA MET A 1 -11.98 -6.34 -9.12
C MET A 1 -10.83 -6.11 -10.11
N ALA A 2 -10.34 -4.87 -10.30
CA ALA A 2 -9.02 -4.68 -10.93
C ALA A 2 -7.93 -5.30 -10.05
N THR A 3 -6.96 -5.98 -10.64
CA THR A 3 -5.89 -6.70 -9.90
C THR A 3 -4.98 -5.77 -9.10
N ASN A 4 -4.88 -4.50 -9.52
CA ASN A 4 -4.11 -3.44 -8.88
C ASN A 4 -4.99 -2.22 -8.59
N ILE A 5 -4.70 -1.54 -7.47
CA ILE A 5 -5.42 -0.35 -6.99
C ILE A 5 -5.27 0.86 -7.91
N GLU A 6 -4.15 0.97 -8.62
CA GLU A 6 -3.89 2.05 -9.58
C GLU A 6 -4.85 1.98 -10.78
N SER A 7 -5.04 0.77 -11.32
CA SER A 7 -6.01 0.53 -12.40
C SER A 7 -7.44 0.83 -11.94
N TYR A 8 -7.77 0.51 -10.69
CA TYR A 8 -9.06 0.89 -10.11
C TYR A 8 -9.22 2.41 -10.03
N THR A 9 -8.19 3.13 -9.57
CA THR A 9 -8.17 4.61 -9.50
C THR A 9 -8.42 5.23 -10.87
N HIS A 10 -7.74 4.74 -11.91
CA HIS A 10 -7.94 5.23 -13.28
C HIS A 10 -9.37 4.98 -13.80
N ARG A 11 -10.01 3.88 -13.41
CA ARG A 11 -11.40 3.59 -13.80
C ARG A 11 -12.38 4.55 -13.13
N ILE A 12 -12.28 4.72 -11.80
CA ILE A 12 -13.19 5.60 -11.07
C ILE A 12 -12.93 7.09 -11.37
N GLY A 13 -11.70 7.45 -11.76
CA GLY A 13 -11.33 8.80 -12.20
C GLY A 13 -11.96 9.23 -13.53
N ARG A 14 -12.73 8.35 -14.19
CA ARG A 14 -13.59 8.71 -15.34
C ARG A 14 -14.98 9.19 -14.90
N THR A 15 -15.36 8.96 -13.64
CA THR A 15 -16.63 9.41 -13.06
C THR A 15 -16.51 10.85 -12.56
N GLY A 16 -17.55 11.66 -12.76
CA GLY A 16 -17.61 13.04 -12.26
C GLY A 16 -16.72 14.02 -13.02
N ARG A 17 -17.33 14.90 -13.83
CA ARG A 17 -16.67 16.02 -14.50
C ARG A 17 -17.38 17.32 -14.11
N ALA A 18 -16.65 18.46 -14.15
CA ALA A 18 -17.18 19.80 -13.86
C ALA A 18 -17.84 19.95 -12.48
N GLY A 19 -17.14 19.56 -11.42
CA GLY A 19 -17.56 19.79 -10.02
C GLY A 19 -18.64 18.83 -9.49
N LYS A 20 -19.13 17.89 -10.30
CA LYS A 20 -20.07 16.84 -9.85
C LYS A 20 -19.31 15.62 -9.35
N SER A 21 -19.64 15.17 -8.15
CA SER A 21 -19.20 13.89 -7.61
C SER A 21 -19.85 12.76 -8.42
N GLY A 22 -19.08 12.13 -9.31
CA GLY A 22 -19.52 10.93 -10.02
C GLY A 22 -19.71 9.75 -9.07
N ILE A 23 -20.54 8.78 -9.46
CA ILE A 23 -20.76 7.55 -8.68
C ILE A 23 -20.03 6.41 -9.37
N ALA A 24 -19.20 5.69 -8.62
CA ALA A 24 -18.59 4.44 -9.04
C ALA A 24 -19.07 3.32 -8.12
N ILE A 25 -19.64 2.26 -8.71
CA ILE A 25 -20.11 1.07 -7.99
C ILE A 25 -19.14 -0.07 -8.29
N THR A 26 -18.72 -0.75 -7.24
CA THR A 26 -17.71 -1.80 -7.30
C THR A 26 -18.27 -3.06 -6.64
N PHE A 27 -18.24 -4.17 -7.38
CA PHE A 27 -18.51 -5.49 -6.82
C PHE A 27 -17.21 -6.09 -6.29
N LEU A 28 -17.25 -6.57 -5.05
CA LEU A 28 -16.12 -7.17 -4.35
C LEU A 28 -16.44 -8.63 -4.06
N GLY A 29 -15.47 -9.51 -4.31
CA GLY A 29 -15.50 -10.91 -3.93
C GLY A 29 -14.33 -11.28 -3.01
N ASN A 30 -14.29 -12.54 -2.56
CA ASN A 30 -13.22 -13.05 -1.69
C ASN A 30 -11.87 -13.13 -2.43
N GLU A 31 -11.90 -13.25 -3.76
CA GLU A 31 -10.73 -13.23 -4.63
C GLU A 31 -9.99 -11.88 -4.65
N ASP A 32 -10.66 -10.79 -4.23
CA ASP A 32 -10.11 -9.43 -4.27
C ASP A 32 -9.41 -9.03 -2.96
N SER A 33 -9.21 -9.99 -2.04
CA SER A 33 -8.59 -9.82 -0.72
C SER A 33 -7.34 -8.94 -0.73
N ASP A 34 -6.49 -9.11 -1.75
CA ASP A 34 -5.21 -8.42 -1.88
C ASP A 34 -5.31 -6.92 -2.22
N VAL A 35 -6.48 -6.43 -2.66
CA VAL A 35 -6.68 -4.98 -2.95
C VAL A 35 -7.60 -4.31 -1.93
N LEU A 36 -8.24 -5.08 -1.03
CA LEU A 36 -9.21 -4.55 -0.07
C LEU A 36 -8.58 -3.56 0.91
N TYR A 37 -7.36 -3.83 1.38
CA TYR A 37 -6.65 -2.91 2.26
C TYR A 37 -6.41 -1.55 1.60
N ASP A 38 -5.83 -1.54 0.40
CA ASP A 38 -5.53 -0.29 -0.31
C ASP A 38 -6.81 0.45 -0.72
N LEU A 39 -7.86 -0.29 -1.09
CA LEU A 39 -9.18 0.25 -1.39
C LEU A 39 -9.78 0.97 -0.18
N LYS A 40 -9.76 0.34 1.00
CA LYS A 40 -10.22 0.97 2.25
C LYS A 40 -9.44 2.25 2.54
N GLN A 41 -8.11 2.23 2.40
CA GLN A 41 -7.29 3.41 2.63
C GLN A 41 -7.57 4.54 1.64
N MET A 42 -7.83 4.22 0.37
CA MET A 42 -8.23 5.21 -0.62
C MET A 42 -9.58 5.84 -0.27
N LEU A 43 -10.56 5.03 0.13
CA LEU A 43 -11.87 5.53 0.56
C LEU A 43 -11.78 6.39 1.82
N MET A 44 -10.91 6.05 2.78
CA MET A 44 -10.66 6.88 3.97
C MET A 44 -10.02 8.23 3.64
N LYS A 45 -9.21 8.32 2.58
CA LYS A 45 -8.59 9.58 2.12
C LYS A 45 -9.55 10.47 1.34
N SER A 46 -10.62 9.90 0.79
CA SER A 46 -11.64 10.66 0.06
C SER A 46 -12.58 11.35 1.05
N SER A 47 -12.77 12.66 0.90
CA SER A 47 -13.72 13.43 1.71
C SER A 47 -15.18 13.26 1.26
N ILE A 48 -15.40 12.72 0.06
CA ILE A 48 -16.71 12.54 -0.55
C ILE A 48 -17.23 11.12 -0.31
N SER A 49 -16.32 10.14 -0.33
CA SER A 49 -16.67 8.73 -0.21
C SER A 49 -16.75 8.31 1.25
N ARG A 50 -17.71 7.45 1.60
CA ARG A 50 -17.76 6.78 2.91
C ARG A 50 -17.25 5.35 2.78
N VAL A 51 -16.52 4.89 3.79
CA VAL A 51 -16.10 3.50 3.89
C VAL A 51 -17.29 2.68 4.42
N PRO A 52 -17.75 1.65 3.68
CA PRO A 52 -18.79 0.74 4.17
C PRO A 52 -18.32 -0.02 5.42
N GLU A 53 -19.23 -0.26 6.36
CA GLU A 53 -18.95 -1.05 7.58
C GLU A 53 -18.46 -2.47 7.26
N GLU A 54 -19.00 -3.08 6.20
CA GLU A 54 -18.59 -4.42 5.75
C GLU A 54 -17.11 -4.43 5.36
N LEU A 55 -16.67 -3.45 4.56
CA LEU A 55 -15.27 -3.31 4.18
C LEU A 55 -14.38 -2.96 5.37
N ARG A 56 -14.89 -2.18 6.33
CA ARG A 56 -14.16 -1.82 7.54
C ARG A 56 -13.89 -3.03 8.43
N LYS A 57 -14.83 -3.96 8.52
CA LYS A 57 -14.77 -5.18 9.34
C LYS A 57 -14.06 -6.34 8.66
N HIS A 58 -13.97 -6.34 7.33
CA HIS A 58 -13.36 -7.42 6.56
C HIS A 58 -11.89 -7.67 6.96
N GLU A 59 -11.53 -8.93 7.20
CA GLU A 59 -10.21 -9.32 7.71
C GLU A 59 -9.07 -8.90 6.77
N ALA A 60 -9.22 -9.16 5.47
CA ALA A 60 -8.25 -8.76 4.45
C ALA A 60 -8.12 -7.23 4.24
N ALA A 61 -9.00 -6.42 4.84
CA ALA A 61 -8.89 -4.96 4.84
C ALA A 61 -8.21 -4.40 6.12
N GLN A 62 -7.80 -5.26 7.06
CA GLN A 62 -7.08 -4.86 8.27
C GLN A 62 -5.57 -4.93 8.09
N SER A 63 -5.09 -5.96 7.38
CA SER A 63 -3.65 -6.19 7.16
C SER A 63 -3.24 -5.75 5.76
N LYS A 64 -2.06 -5.17 5.67
CA LYS A 64 -1.48 -4.77 4.39
C LYS A 64 -1.02 -6.05 3.67
N PRO A 65 -1.55 -6.37 2.48
CA PRO A 65 -1.22 -7.61 1.79
C PRO A 65 0.27 -7.59 1.43
N VAL A 66 0.97 -8.68 1.77
CA VAL A 66 2.39 -8.84 1.48
C VAL A 66 2.54 -9.19 0.00
N ARG A 67 2.41 -8.17 -0.86
CA ARG A 67 2.76 -8.29 -2.27
C ARG A 67 4.26 -8.07 -2.39
N GLY A 68 4.97 -9.17 -2.66
CA GLY A 68 6.42 -9.32 -2.50
C GLY A 68 7.28 -8.15 -2.96
N GLY A 69 8.05 -7.62 -2.00
CA GLY A 69 9.22 -6.78 -2.21
C GLY A 69 10.22 -7.10 -1.09
N SER A 70 11.38 -7.62 -1.49
CA SER A 70 12.53 -7.95 -0.67
C SER A 70 12.87 -6.85 0.35
N ALA A 71 12.71 -7.15 1.65
CA ALA A 71 13.43 -6.42 2.70
C ALA A 71 14.78 -7.10 2.91
N SER A 72 15.68 -6.82 1.97
CA SER A 72 17.10 -7.08 2.08
C SER A 72 17.63 -6.51 3.40
N GLN A 73 18.15 -7.41 4.24
CA GLN A 73 19.36 -7.26 5.05
C GLN A 73 19.76 -5.81 5.41
N LYS A 74 19.41 -5.38 6.63
CA LYS A 74 20.37 -4.67 7.49
C LYS A 74 20.28 -5.21 8.91
N LYS A 75 21.01 -6.31 9.13
CA LYS A 75 21.52 -6.70 10.43
C LYS A 75 22.44 -5.57 10.88
N ILE A 76 21.95 -4.64 11.69
CA ILE A 76 22.79 -3.69 12.42
C ILE A 76 23.33 -4.47 13.61
N GLU A 77 24.48 -5.11 13.40
CA GLU A 77 25.32 -5.65 14.46
C GLU A 77 26.17 -4.49 14.95
N GLU A 78 25.61 -3.71 15.89
CA GLU A 78 26.38 -2.75 16.67
C GLU A 78 26.83 -3.47 17.94
N SER A 79 28.04 -4.03 17.88
CA SER A 79 28.78 -4.46 19.05
C SER A 79 30.26 -4.34 18.76
N SER A 80 30.95 -3.55 19.58
CA SER A 80 32.38 -3.63 19.91
C SER A 80 33.35 -3.56 18.72
N GLY A 81 34.03 -2.44 18.45
CA GLY A 81 35.00 -1.85 19.36
C GLY A 81 36.33 -2.60 19.31
N PHE A 82 37.29 -2.16 18.47
CA PHE A 82 38.75 -2.34 18.61
C PHE A 82 39.46 -1.66 17.42
N ALA A 83 40.09 -0.49 17.57
CA ALA A 83 41.54 -0.31 17.68
C ALA A 83 42.37 -0.86 16.50
N GLY A 84 43.12 0.00 15.79
CA GLY A 84 44.13 -0.49 14.82
C GLY A 84 44.73 0.55 13.88
N LYS A 85 45.85 1.12 14.31
CA LYS A 85 46.77 2.08 13.68
C LYS A 85 47.63 1.46 12.56
N GLY A 86 48.02 2.26 11.56
CA GLY A 86 49.16 2.02 10.62
C GLY A 86 48.71 1.92 9.16
N GLY A 87 49.34 2.50 8.14
CA GLY A 87 50.68 3.07 7.98
C GLY A 87 51.27 2.59 6.64
N GLY A 88 51.90 3.47 5.86
CA GLY A 88 52.77 3.14 4.71
C GLY A 88 52.04 3.00 3.36
N ALA A 89 52.30 3.85 2.36
CA ALA A 89 53.49 3.93 1.50
C ALA A 89 53.48 2.91 0.36
N GLY A 90 53.63 3.39 -0.89
CA GLY A 90 54.12 2.55 -1.98
C GLY A 90 53.70 2.98 -3.39
N TRP A 91 54.60 3.73 -4.03
CA TRP A 91 54.85 3.92 -5.49
C TRP A 91 53.74 4.51 -6.37
#